data_AF-A0A7Y3E792-F1
#
_entry.id   AF-A0A7Y3E792-F1
#
_cell.length_a   1.000
_cell.length_b   1.000
_cell.length_c   1.000
_cell.angle_alpha   90.00
_cell.angle_beta   90.00
_cell.angle_gamma   90.00
#
_symmetry.space_group_name_H-M   'P 1'
#
loop_
_entity.id
_entity.type
_entity.pdbx_description
1 polymer ?
#
loop_
_entity_poly.entity_id
_entity_poly.type
_entity_poly.pdbx_seq_one_letter_code
_entity_poly.pdbx_strand_id
1 'polypeptide(L)'
;MKASKETMRICDSHFGKLHHRNGKENAFRHALWNLKICEKCQKTLKISQKSSKWAEKVTNLYENVTKNESLEDAMDLHNNSVGRMLFLTISGLKMAKKVDILLKMMQKAVKITKMEELQSLKDQLVYISD
;
A
#
# COMPACT_ATOMS: atom_id res chain seq x y z
N MET A 1 -13.35 -8.62 -1.08
CA MET A 1 -13.71 -7.22 -0.70
C MET A 1 -13.68 -6.30 -1.94
N LYS A 2 -14.55 -5.28 -2.06
CA LYS A 2 -14.61 -4.37 -3.24
C LYS A 2 -13.31 -3.59 -3.46
N ALA A 3 -12.68 -3.12 -2.37
CA ALA A 3 -11.39 -2.42 -2.43
C ALA A 3 -10.30 -3.27 -3.09
N SER A 4 -10.12 -4.52 -2.66
CA SER A 4 -9.15 -5.45 -3.26
C SER A 4 -9.40 -5.65 -4.75
N LYS A 5 -10.65 -5.90 -5.18
CA LYS A 5 -10.98 -6.09 -6.61
C LYS A 5 -10.64 -4.86 -7.45
N GLU A 6 -10.90 -3.66 -6.95
CA GLU A 6 -10.58 -2.44 -7.66
C GLU A 6 -9.08 -2.15 -7.69
N THR A 7 -8.34 -2.46 -6.61
CA THR A 7 -6.87 -2.36 -6.60
C THR A 7 -6.28 -3.28 -7.66
N MET A 8 -6.69 -4.55 -7.70
CA MET A 8 -6.18 -5.50 -8.69
C MET A 8 -6.43 -5.02 -10.12
N ARG A 9 -7.66 -4.55 -10.43
CA ARG A 9 -7.95 -4.02 -11.77
C ARG A 9 -7.05 -2.85 -12.18
N ILE A 10 -6.77 -1.93 -11.25
CA ILE A 10 -5.87 -0.80 -11.53
C ILE A 10 -4.45 -1.31 -11.75
N CYS A 11 -3.96 -2.22 -10.89
CA CYS A 11 -2.61 -2.76 -11.00
C CYS A 11 -2.44 -3.61 -12.27
N ASP A 12 -3.41 -4.45 -12.61
CA ASP A 12 -3.44 -5.25 -13.85
C ASP A 12 -3.38 -4.35 -15.08
N SER A 13 -4.14 -3.24 -15.08
CA SER A 13 -4.14 -2.28 -16.18
C SER A 13 -2.81 -1.54 -16.36
N HIS A 14 -2.05 -1.31 -15.28
CA HIS A 14 -0.77 -0.60 -15.34
C HIS A 14 0.43 -1.53 -15.54
N PHE A 15 0.38 -2.74 -14.98
CA PHE A 15 1.56 -3.58 -14.79
C PHE A 15 1.38 -5.05 -15.20
N GLY A 16 0.18 -5.44 -15.65
CA GLY A 16 -0.12 -6.84 -15.94
C GLY A 16 0.13 -7.72 -14.72
N LYS A 17 1.02 -8.71 -14.82
CA LYS A 17 1.35 -9.62 -13.71
C LYS A 17 2.52 -9.18 -12.84
N LEU A 18 3.22 -8.08 -13.16
CA LEU A 18 4.44 -7.67 -12.45
C LEU A 18 4.18 -7.32 -10.99
N HIS A 19 2.99 -6.77 -10.68
CA HIS A 19 2.62 -6.41 -9.32
C HIS A 19 2.49 -7.62 -8.37
N HIS A 20 2.51 -8.86 -8.86
CA HIS A 20 2.53 -10.08 -8.04
C HIS A 20 3.90 -10.48 -7.49
N ARG A 21 4.98 -9.82 -7.92
CA ARG A 21 6.35 -10.06 -7.43
C ARG A 21 6.67 -9.15 -6.24
N ASN A 22 7.94 -9.01 -5.85
CA ASN A 22 8.37 -8.14 -4.75
C ASN A 22 9.05 -6.84 -5.23
N GLY A 23 8.66 -6.38 -6.43
CA GLY A 23 9.19 -5.18 -7.08
C GLY A 23 8.41 -3.91 -6.78
N LYS A 24 8.72 -2.84 -7.52
CA LYS A 24 8.12 -1.52 -7.30
C LYS A 24 6.60 -1.53 -7.50
N GLU A 25 6.12 -2.34 -8.44
CA GLU A 25 4.71 -2.53 -8.76
C GLU A 25 3.94 -3.14 -7.58
N ASN A 26 4.61 -4.00 -6.79
CA ASN A 26 4.05 -4.56 -5.57
C ASN A 26 3.93 -3.50 -4.47
N ALA A 27 4.96 -2.67 -4.31
CA ALA A 27 4.94 -1.55 -3.38
C ALA A 27 3.77 -0.60 -3.69
N PHE A 28 3.55 -0.29 -4.97
CA PHE A 28 2.37 0.44 -5.43
C PHE A 28 1.06 -0.27 -5.09
N ARG A 29 0.96 -1.58 -5.34
CA ARG A 29 -0.25 -2.39 -5.08
C ARG A 29 -0.65 -2.31 -3.60
N HIS A 30 0.29 -2.53 -2.69
CA HIS A 30 0.04 -2.51 -1.24
C HIS A 30 -0.39 -1.13 -0.75
N ALA A 31 0.31 -0.07 -1.19
CA ALA A 31 -0.06 1.30 -0.84
C ALA A 31 -1.45 1.68 -1.38
N LEU A 32 -1.75 1.35 -2.64
CA LEU A 32 -3.08 1.60 -3.23
C LEU A 32 -4.17 0.81 -2.51
N TRP A 33 -3.90 -0.46 -2.17
CA TRP A 33 -4.84 -1.31 -1.44
C TRP A 33 -5.24 -0.68 -0.10
N ASN A 34 -4.25 -0.28 0.71
CA ASN A 34 -4.50 0.35 2.01
C ASN A 34 -5.23 1.69 1.87
N LEU A 35 -4.85 2.51 0.89
CA LEU A 35 -5.56 3.76 0.60
C LEU A 35 -7.05 3.50 0.31
N LYS A 36 -7.36 2.52 -0.55
CA LYS A 36 -8.75 2.22 -0.93
C LYS A 36 -9.56 1.58 0.20
N ILE A 37 -8.92 0.77 1.07
CA ILE A 37 -9.57 0.28 2.29
C ILE A 37 -9.96 1.47 3.18
N CYS A 38 -9.03 2.39 3.44
CA CYS A 38 -9.30 3.59 4.23
C CYS A 38 -10.47 4.40 3.67
N GLU A 39 -10.50 4.65 2.36
CA GLU A 39 -11.61 5.38 1.72
C GLU A 39 -12.95 4.67 1.86
N LYS A 40 -12.93 3.34 1.76
CA LYS A 40 -14.15 2.55 1.91
C LYS A 40 -14.65 2.61 3.36
N CYS A 41 -13.75 2.50 4.33
CA CYS A 41 -14.05 2.64 5.76
C CYS A 41 -14.54 4.04 6.10
N GLN A 42 -13.99 5.09 5.47
CA GLN A 42 -14.38 6.48 5.70
C GLN A 42 -15.85 6.75 5.41
N LYS A 43 -16.43 6.05 4.44
CA LYS A 43 -17.87 6.16 4.13
C LYS A 43 -18.76 5.74 5.30
N THR A 44 -18.28 4.84 6.15
CA THR A 44 -19.02 4.34 7.32
C THR A 44 -18.59 5.04 8.60
N LEU A 45 -17.29 5.14 8.85
CA LEU A 45 -16.73 5.64 10.11
C LEU A 45 -16.69 7.16 10.19
N LYS A 46 -16.76 7.86 9.05
CA LYS A 46 -16.74 9.32 8.90
C LYS A 46 -15.54 10.05 9.55
N ILE A 47 -14.56 9.32 10.08
CA ILE A 47 -13.38 9.84 10.78
C ILE A 47 -12.13 9.17 10.20
N SER A 48 -11.26 9.97 9.57
CA SER A 48 -10.11 9.47 8.79
C SER A 48 -9.15 8.63 9.63
N GLN A 49 -8.90 9.02 10.87
CA GLN A 49 -8.03 8.30 11.79
C GLN A 49 -8.62 6.93 12.18
N LYS A 50 -9.95 6.84 12.37
CA LYS A 50 -10.61 5.55 12.64
C LYS A 50 -10.56 4.65 11.41
N SER A 51 -10.74 5.21 10.22
CA SER A 51 -10.64 4.51 8.94
C SER A 51 -9.25 3.93 8.70
N SER A 52 -8.21 4.72 8.98
CA SER A 52 -6.81 4.28 8.92
C SER A 52 -6.52 3.14 9.90
N LYS A 53 -6.91 3.29 11.18
CA LYS A 53 -6.75 2.23 12.20
C LYS A 53 -7.50 0.94 11.85
N TRP A 54 -8.67 1.05 11.22
CA TRP A 54 -9.42 -0.13 10.79
C TRP A 54 -8.74 -0.84 9.61
N ALA A 55 -8.25 -0.06 8.64
CA ALA A 55 -7.51 -0.61 7.50
C ALA A 55 -6.29 -1.41 7.98
N GLU A 56 -5.51 -0.84 8.90
CA GLU A 56 -4.37 -1.49 9.53
C GLU A 56 -4.73 -2.84 10.18
N LYS A 57 -5.79 -2.88 10.99
CA LYS A 57 -6.23 -4.12 11.65
C LYS A 57 -6.56 -5.22 10.64
N VAL A 58 -7.27 -4.88 9.57
CA VAL A 58 -7.68 -5.85 8.54
C VAL A 58 -6.48 -6.33 7.73
N THR A 59 -5.57 -5.43 7.36
CA THR A 59 -4.41 -5.79 6.54
C THR A 59 -3.40 -6.58 7.34
N ASN A 60 -3.13 -6.21 8.59
CA ASN A 60 -2.23 -6.97 9.46
C ASN A 60 -2.78 -8.38 9.73
N LEU A 61 -4.09 -8.53 9.92
CA LEU A 61 -4.70 -9.85 10.05
C LEU A 61 -4.52 -10.68 8.77
N TYR A 62 -4.66 -10.07 7.59
CA TYR A 62 -4.44 -10.75 6.32
C TYR A 62 -2.99 -11.23 6.17
N GLU A 63 -2.01 -10.35 6.37
CA GLU A 63 -0.58 -10.70 6.25
C GLU A 63 -0.16 -11.77 7.28
N ASN A 64 -0.66 -11.70 8.51
CA ASN A 64 -0.37 -12.70 9.55
C ASN A 64 -0.85 -14.12 9.18
N VAL A 65 -1.84 -14.23 8.29
CA VAL A 65 -2.38 -15.52 7.84
C VAL A 65 -1.62 -16.04 6.62
N THR A 66 -0.97 -15.17 5.83
CA THR A 66 -0.29 -15.55 4.57
C THR A 66 1.12 -16.11 4.75
N LYS A 67 1.76 -15.96 5.92
CA LYS A 67 3.08 -16.54 6.28
C LYS A 67 4.18 -16.29 5.21
N ASN A 68 4.50 -15.03 4.88
CA ASN A 68 5.63 -14.78 3.98
C ASN A 68 6.98 -14.84 4.72
N GLU A 69 8.09 -14.68 3.99
CA GLU A 69 9.41 -14.49 4.60
C GLU A 69 9.49 -13.16 5.34
N SER A 70 10.33 -13.07 6.38
CA SER A 70 10.34 -11.92 7.32
C SER A 70 10.58 -10.56 6.66
N LEU A 71 11.36 -10.50 5.57
CA LEU A 71 11.63 -9.25 4.84
C LEU A 71 10.49 -8.88 3.88
N GLU A 72 9.84 -9.85 3.25
CA GLU A 72 8.67 -9.64 2.38
C GLU A 72 7.50 -9.08 3.18
N ASP A 73 7.20 -9.70 4.34
CA ASP A 73 6.17 -9.22 5.25
C ASP A 73 6.48 -7.80 5.74
N ALA A 74 7.74 -7.52 6.09
CA ALA A 74 8.14 -6.18 6.53
C ALA A 74 7.96 -5.12 5.42
N MET A 75 8.32 -5.45 4.17
CA MET A 75 8.10 -4.59 3.00
C MET A 75 6.60 -4.32 2.79
N ASP A 76 5.77 -5.36 2.80
CA ASP A 76 4.33 -5.24 2.57
C ASP A 76 3.64 -4.44 3.69
N LEU A 77 3.98 -4.69 4.96
CA LEU A 77 3.49 -3.92 6.11
C LEU A 77 3.90 -2.44 6.05
N HIS A 78 5.14 -2.17 5.62
CA HIS A 78 5.63 -0.81 5.43
C HIS A 78 4.85 -0.08 4.33
N ASN A 79 4.73 -0.69 3.14
CA ASN A 79 3.99 -0.10 2.02
C ASN A 79 2.49 0.07 2.33
N ASN A 80 1.92 -0.87 3.09
CA ASN A 80 0.58 -0.75 3.65
C ASN A 80 0.45 0.53 4.51
N SER A 81 1.41 0.77 5.41
CA SER A 81 1.47 1.98 6.26
C SER A 81 1.58 3.26 5.42
N VAL A 82 2.45 3.28 4.41
CA VAL A 82 2.59 4.43 3.48
C VAL A 82 1.27 4.73 2.77
N GLY A 83 0.52 3.71 2.34
CA GLY A 83 -0.81 3.87 1.75
C GLY A 83 -1.83 4.51 2.70
N ARG A 84 -1.80 4.13 3.98
CA ARG A 84 -2.66 4.73 5.02
C ARG A 84 -2.27 6.17 5.32
N MET A 85 -0.98 6.47 5.40
CA MET A 85 -0.46 7.82 5.58
C MET A 85 -0.86 8.72 4.40
N LEU A 86 -0.74 8.23 3.17
CA LEU A 86 -1.17 8.94 1.98
C LEU A 86 -2.68 9.23 2.02
N PHE A 87 -3.51 8.28 2.43
CA PHE A 87 -4.94 8.52 2.63
C PHE A 87 -5.21 9.71 3.57
N LEU A 88 -4.49 9.81 4.69
CA LEU A 88 -4.68 10.92 5.64
C LEU A 88 -4.31 12.27 5.03
N THR A 89 -3.30 12.32 4.16
CA THR A 89 -2.81 13.55 3.54
C THR A 89 -3.63 14.01 2.33
N ILE A 90 -4.12 13.08 1.50
CA ILE A 90 -4.74 13.40 0.19
C ILE A 90 -6.17 12.85 0.01
N SER A 91 -6.89 12.56 1.09
CA SER A 91 -8.24 11.97 1.04
C SER A 91 -9.24 12.73 0.14
N GLY A 92 -9.12 14.05 0.01
CA GLY A 92 -10.01 14.88 -0.82
C GLY A 92 -9.79 14.80 -2.34
N LEU A 93 -8.68 14.21 -2.82
CA LEU A 93 -8.39 14.15 -4.25
C LEU A 93 -9.22 13.07 -4.97
N LYS A 94 -9.37 13.21 -6.30
CA LYS A 94 -9.97 12.16 -7.16
C LYS A 94 -9.01 10.98 -7.30
N MET A 95 -9.54 9.77 -7.51
CA MET A 95 -8.75 8.54 -7.68
C MET A 95 -7.65 8.62 -8.72
N ALA A 96 -7.92 9.18 -9.89
CA ALA A 96 -6.90 9.35 -10.92
C ALA A 96 -5.67 10.11 -10.40
N LYS A 97 -5.88 11.20 -9.62
CA LYS A 97 -4.78 11.96 -9.03
C LYS A 97 -4.02 11.22 -7.94
N LYS A 98 -4.71 10.38 -7.16
CA LYS A 98 -4.03 9.55 -6.14
C LYS A 98 -3.19 8.45 -6.80
N VAL A 99 -3.70 7.86 -7.88
CA VAL A 99 -2.94 6.91 -8.71
C VAL A 99 -1.72 7.60 -9.33
N ASP A 100 -1.86 8.80 -9.90
CA ASP A 100 -0.73 9.57 -10.43
C ASP A 100 0.35 9.83 -9.36
N ILE A 101 -0.07 10.18 -8.14
CA ILE A 101 0.84 10.40 -7.01
C ILE A 101 1.55 9.10 -6.63
N LEU A 102 0.82 7.99 -6.48
CA LEU A 102 1.40 6.69 -6.16
C LEU A 102 2.37 6.20 -7.24
N LEU A 103 2.07 6.44 -8.53
CA LEU A 103 2.99 6.12 -9.63
C LEU A 103 4.30 6.90 -9.51
N LYS A 104 4.24 8.19 -9.14
CA LYS A 104 5.44 9.01 -8.88
C LYS A 104 6.21 8.53 -7.65
N MET A 105 5.51 8.13 -6.59
CA MET A 105 6.14 7.53 -5.40
C MET A 105 6.83 6.22 -5.75
N MET A 106 6.20 5.37 -6.58
CA MET A 106 6.72 4.10 -7.04
C MET A 106 8.02 4.27 -7.85
N GLN A 107 8.08 5.28 -8.74
CA GLN A 107 9.31 5.58 -9.50
C GLN A 107 10.50 5.90 -8.58
N LYS A 108 10.22 6.51 -7.42
CA LYS A 108 11.20 6.87 -6.38
C LYS A 108 11.31 5.83 -5.26
N ALA A 109 10.70 4.66 -5.42
CA ALA A 109 10.76 3.61 -4.41
C ALA A 109 12.20 3.18 -4.16
N VAL A 110 12.50 2.80 -2.91
CA VAL A 110 13.84 2.43 -2.44
C VAL A 110 13.95 0.92 -2.34
N LYS A 111 15.01 0.35 -2.91
CA LYS A 111 15.29 -1.08 -2.74
C LYS A 111 15.87 -1.28 -1.35
N ILE A 112 15.34 -2.23 -0.59
CA ILE A 112 15.91 -2.63 0.69
C ILE A 112 16.42 -4.07 0.60
N THR A 113 17.42 -4.37 1.40
CA THR A 113 18.01 -5.71 1.53
C THR A 113 17.92 -6.25 2.96
N LYS A 114 17.66 -5.37 3.93
CA LYS A 114 17.54 -5.71 5.35
C LYS A 114 16.45 -4.89 6.04
N MET A 115 15.90 -5.41 7.13
CA MET A 115 14.80 -4.76 7.86
C MET A 115 15.22 -3.47 8.56
N GLU A 116 16.49 -3.36 8.98
CA GLU A 116 17.00 -2.18 9.69
C GLU A 116 16.91 -0.91 8.83
N GLU A 117 16.96 -1.05 7.50
CA GLU A 117 16.82 0.06 6.55
C GLU A 117 15.45 0.74 6.65
N LEU A 118 14.40 0.01 7.07
CA LEU A 118 13.06 0.58 7.25
C LEU A 118 12.99 1.64 8.36
N GLN A 119 13.93 1.64 9.31
CA GLN A 119 13.93 2.62 10.41
C GLN A 119 14.18 4.04 9.93
N SER A 120 14.90 4.21 8.81
CA SER A 120 15.19 5.51 8.20
C SER A 120 14.20 5.91 7.10
N LEU A 121 13.34 4.99 6.66
CA LEU A 121 12.38 5.18 5.57
C LEU A 121 10.97 5.28 6.17
N LYS A 122 10.35 6.46 6.14
CA LYS A 122 9.02 6.67 6.77
C LYS A 122 7.91 6.94 5.76
N ASP A 123 8.24 7.58 4.64
CA ASP A 123 7.29 8.04 3.63
C ASP A 123 7.60 7.54 2.22
N GLN A 124 8.72 6.83 2.03
CA GLN A 124 9.04 6.17 0.77
C GLN A 124 8.40 4.78 0.67
N LEU A 125 7.98 4.44 -0.54
CA LEU A 125 7.68 3.05 -0.91
C LEU A 125 8.98 2.25 -0.98
N VAL A 126 8.92 0.97 -0.61
CA VAL A 126 10.08 0.07 -0.60
C VAL A 126 9.82 -1.21 -1.36
N TYR A 127 10.86 -1.82 -1.92
CA TYR A 127 10.80 -3.07 -2.68
C TYR A 127 12.06 -3.90 -2.45
N ILE A 128 12.05 -5.19 -2.81
CA ILE A 128 13.18 -6.10 -2.56
C ILE A 128 13.65 -6.88 -3.79
N SER A 129 12.86 -6.95 -4.87
CA SER A 129 13.25 -7.58 -6.14
C SER A 129 13.19 -6.59 -7.31
N ASP A 130 14.11 -6.71 -8.27
CA ASP A 130 14.05 -5.90 -9.50
C ASP A 130 12.98 -6.39 -10.49
#